data_AF-A0A831LKD3-F1
#
_entry.id   AF-A0A831LKD3-F1
#
_cell.length_a   1.000
_cell.length_b   1.000
_cell.length_c   1.000
_cell.angle_alpha   90.00
_cell.angle_beta   90.00
_cell.angle_gamma   90.00
#
_symmetry.space_group_name_H-M   'P 1'
#
loop_
_entity.id
_entity.type
_entity.pdbx_description
1 polymer ?
#
loop_
_entity_poly.entity_id
_entity_poly.type
_entity_poly.pdbx_seq_one_letter_code
_entity_poly.pdbx_strand_id
1 'polypeptide(L)'
;AVNQLDSVGIPVITPPGALGCHIDAKGFLSHVPQQEYPAGALASALFIISGIRGMERGTISSVRDENGDDILADVELLRLAFPRRVFTLSQTMFMVDRVKWLFDNRELVGGLEWVEEPPLLRFFMGRLKAKGDWPEKLMAKFKADFGELL
;
A
#
# COMPACT_ATOMS: atom_id res chain seq x y z
N ALA A 1 -4.77 -10.18 -12.07
CA ALA A 1 -4.59 -9.45 -10.80
C ALA A 1 -5.93 -9.27 -10.10
N VAL A 2 -6.78 -8.31 -10.50
CA VAL A 2 -8.04 -7.96 -9.80
C VAL A 2 -8.91 -9.18 -9.49
N ASN A 3 -9.33 -9.95 -10.49
CA ASN A 3 -10.19 -11.14 -10.26
C ASN A 3 -9.58 -12.18 -9.32
N GLN A 4 -8.25 -12.33 -9.31
CA GLN A 4 -7.56 -13.28 -8.43
C GLN A 4 -7.56 -12.79 -6.98
N LEU A 5 -7.35 -11.48 -6.76
CA LEU A 5 -7.39 -10.86 -5.44
C LEU A 5 -8.81 -10.84 -4.87
N ASP A 6 -9.79 -10.46 -5.70
CA ASP A 6 -11.21 -10.44 -5.34
C ASP A 6 -11.71 -11.84 -4.95
N SER A 7 -11.30 -12.90 -5.68
CA SER A 7 -11.68 -14.27 -5.36
C SER A 7 -11.18 -14.79 -3.99
N VAL A 8 -10.20 -14.12 -3.39
CA VAL A 8 -9.68 -14.46 -2.05
C VAL A 8 -10.07 -13.40 -1.00
N GLY A 9 -11.02 -12.52 -1.32
CA GLY A 9 -11.59 -11.55 -0.38
C GLY A 9 -10.73 -10.30 -0.15
N ILE A 10 -9.69 -10.07 -0.96
CA ILE A 10 -8.86 -8.87 -0.84
C ILE A 10 -9.60 -7.69 -1.46
N PRO A 11 -9.79 -6.57 -0.74
CA PRO A 11 -10.60 -5.46 -1.20
C PRO A 11 -9.89 -4.73 -2.34
N VAL A 12 -10.45 -4.87 -3.55
CA VAL A 12 -9.95 -4.26 -4.78
C VAL A 12 -11.09 -3.55 -5.51
N ILE A 13 -10.75 -2.52 -6.28
CA ILE A 13 -11.72 -1.81 -7.09
C ILE A 13 -12.17 -2.70 -8.26
N THR A 14 -13.48 -2.91 -8.35
CA THR A 14 -14.14 -3.67 -9.42
C THR A 14 -15.17 -2.79 -10.16
N PRO A 15 -15.42 -3.04 -11.45
CA PRO A 15 -14.73 -3.99 -12.32
C PRO A 15 -13.26 -3.58 -12.60
N PRO A 16 -12.40 -4.51 -13.05
CA PRO A 16 -10.99 -4.22 -13.32
C PRO A 16 -10.80 -3.11 -14.35
N GLY A 17 -9.94 -2.13 -14.04
CA GLY A 17 -9.50 -1.11 -15.00
C GLY A 17 -8.42 -1.65 -15.97
N ALA A 18 -8.26 -0.99 -17.12
CA ALA A 18 -7.32 -1.43 -18.16
C ALA A 18 -5.83 -1.16 -17.85
N LEU A 19 -5.53 -0.26 -16.90
CA LEU A 19 -4.16 0.25 -16.66
C LEU A 19 -3.53 -0.28 -15.37
N GLY A 20 -4.28 -0.98 -14.53
CA GLY A 20 -3.76 -1.54 -13.29
C GLY A 20 -4.82 -1.99 -12.30
N CYS A 21 -4.34 -2.52 -11.18
CA CYS A 21 -5.15 -2.94 -10.05
C CYS A 21 -5.09 -1.85 -8.96
N HIS A 22 -6.23 -1.54 -8.36
CA HIS A 22 -6.29 -0.64 -7.20
C HIS A 22 -6.80 -1.46 -6.02
N ILE A 23 -6.02 -1.51 -4.95
CA ILE A 23 -6.38 -2.14 -3.69
C ILE A 23 -6.97 -1.03 -2.79
N ASP A 24 -8.15 -1.26 -2.22
CA ASP A 24 -8.74 -0.37 -1.23
C ASP A 24 -8.02 -0.54 0.11
N ALA A 25 -7.21 0.46 0.46
CA ALA A 25 -6.38 0.43 1.65
C ALA A 25 -7.19 0.60 2.95
N LYS A 26 -8.37 1.23 2.92
CA LYS A 26 -9.24 1.32 4.10
C LYS A 26 -9.87 -0.02 4.42
N GLY A 27 -10.30 -0.76 3.39
CA GLY A 27 -10.72 -2.15 3.55
C GLY A 27 -9.56 -3.07 3.96
N PHE A 28 -8.36 -2.85 3.40
CA PHE A 28 -7.20 -3.71 3.64
C PHE A 28 -6.58 -3.50 5.03
N LEU A 29 -6.52 -2.27 5.53
CA LEU A 29 -5.94 -1.90 6.82
C LEU A 29 -6.99 -1.18 7.67
N SER A 30 -8.11 -1.85 7.93
CA SER A 30 -9.27 -1.24 8.61
C SER A 30 -8.99 -0.78 10.05
N HIS A 31 -7.92 -1.28 10.67
CA HIS A 31 -7.42 -0.88 11.98
C HIS A 31 -6.54 0.38 11.96
N VAL A 32 -6.08 0.83 10.80
CA VAL A 32 -5.22 2.02 10.66
C VAL A 32 -6.09 3.26 10.39
N PRO A 33 -6.04 4.29 11.25
CA PRO A 33 -6.78 5.53 11.02
C PRO A 33 -6.34 6.20 9.71
N GLN A 34 -7.28 6.84 9.01
CA GLN A 34 -6.99 7.47 7.72
C GLN A 34 -5.95 8.61 7.81
N GLN A 35 -5.91 9.30 8.95
CA GLN A 35 -4.91 10.33 9.29
C GLN A 35 -3.49 9.77 9.45
N GLU A 36 -3.34 8.45 9.50
CA GLU A 36 -2.05 7.77 9.51
C GLU A 36 -1.74 7.10 8.16
N TYR A 37 -2.39 7.58 7.09
CA TYR A 37 -2.06 7.31 5.69
C TYR A 37 -2.00 5.81 5.32
N PRO A 38 -3.13 5.07 5.45
CA PRO A 38 -3.17 3.63 5.24
C PRO A 38 -2.74 3.22 3.81
N ALA A 39 -3.03 4.02 2.78
CA ALA A 39 -2.57 3.71 1.42
C ALA A 39 -1.04 3.79 1.28
N GLY A 40 -0.41 4.75 1.96
CA GLY A 40 1.06 4.86 2.04
C GLY A 40 1.68 3.73 2.88
N ALA A 41 1.05 3.38 4.00
CA ALA A 41 1.47 2.27 4.85
C ALA A 41 1.42 0.95 4.07
N LEU A 42 0.32 0.68 3.37
CA LEU A 42 0.15 -0.51 2.52
C LEU A 42 1.16 -0.57 1.39
N ALA A 43 1.43 0.56 0.73
CA ALA A 43 2.46 0.65 -0.31
C ALA A 43 3.85 0.28 0.23
N SER A 44 4.17 0.79 1.42
CA SER A 44 5.45 0.56 2.09
C SER A 44 5.59 -0.89 2.55
N ALA A 45 4.56 -1.43 3.19
CA ALA A 45 4.50 -2.82 3.66
C ALA A 45 4.66 -3.82 2.50
N LEU A 46 3.96 -3.59 1.38
CA LEU A 46 4.10 -4.43 0.19
C LEU A 46 5.52 -4.37 -0.37
N PHE A 47 6.11 -3.17 -0.44
CA PHE A 47 7.50 -3.02 -0.91
C PHE A 47 8.49 -3.77 -0.01
N ILE A 48 8.35 -3.64 1.31
CA ILE A 48 9.22 -4.30 2.30
C ILE A 48 9.24 -5.82 2.10
N ILE A 49 8.08 -6.45 1.89
CA ILE A 49 7.96 -7.92 1.83
C ILE A 49 8.07 -8.52 0.42
N SER A 50 8.19 -7.70 -0.62
CA SER A 50 8.18 -8.20 -2.00
C SER A 50 9.06 -7.46 -3.02
N GLY A 51 9.55 -6.26 -2.70
CA GLY A 51 10.18 -5.35 -3.66
C GLY A 51 9.21 -4.74 -4.69
N ILE A 52 7.91 -5.04 -4.62
CA ILE A 52 6.89 -4.47 -5.51
C ILE A 52 6.56 -3.06 -5.06
N ARG A 53 6.77 -2.09 -5.95
CA ARG A 53 6.44 -0.69 -5.71
C ARG A 53 5.10 -0.32 -6.31
N GLY A 54 4.12 -0.05 -5.46
CA GLY A 54 2.87 0.60 -5.83
C GLY A 54 2.93 2.12 -5.65
N MET A 55 1.86 2.80 -6.05
CA MET A 55 1.69 4.22 -5.87
C MET A 55 0.50 4.48 -4.94
N GLU A 56 0.75 5.24 -3.88
CA GLU A 56 -0.30 5.79 -3.02
C GLU A 56 -1.22 6.70 -3.86
N ARG A 57 -2.52 6.55 -3.67
CA ARG A 57 -3.59 7.34 -4.28
C ARG A 57 -4.67 7.57 -3.23
N GLY A 58 -4.36 8.42 -2.26
CA GLY A 58 -5.23 8.75 -1.14
C GLY A 58 -4.90 10.12 -0.55
N THR A 59 -4.98 10.25 0.77
CA THR A 59 -4.84 11.53 1.47
C THR A 59 -3.48 12.20 1.23
N ILE A 60 -2.38 11.46 1.12
CA ILE A 60 -1.05 12.07 0.87
C ILE A 60 -1.04 12.80 -0.48
N SER A 61 -1.68 12.20 -1.50
CA SER A 61 -1.82 12.75 -2.84
C SER A 61 -2.95 13.79 -2.98
N SER A 62 -3.73 14.03 -1.93
CA SER A 62 -4.85 14.97 -1.91
C SER A 62 -4.40 16.42 -1.73
N VAL A 63 -5.35 17.33 -1.88
CA VAL A 63 -5.18 18.75 -1.56
C VAL A 63 -5.36 18.99 -0.05
N ARG A 64 -4.83 20.11 0.43
CA ARG A 64 -4.99 20.58 1.81
C ARG A 64 -5.95 21.75 1.85
N ASP A 65 -6.51 22.02 3.03
CA ASP A 65 -7.34 23.19 3.25
C ASP A 65 -6.49 24.48 3.35
N GLU A 66 -7.15 25.60 3.65
CA GLU A 66 -6.51 26.91 3.80
C GLU A 66 -5.58 27.01 5.02
N ASN A 67 -5.77 26.15 6.04
CA ASN A 67 -4.94 26.09 7.24
C ASN A 67 -3.72 25.18 7.06
N GLY A 68 -3.68 24.43 5.96
CA GLY A 68 -2.65 23.43 5.69
C GLY A 68 -2.96 22.08 6.31
N ASP A 69 -4.19 21.84 6.75
CA ASP A 69 -4.64 20.55 7.27
C ASP A 69 -5.09 19.63 6.14
N ASP A 70 -5.04 18.32 6.40
CA ASP A 70 -5.46 17.30 5.45
C ASP A 70 -6.96 17.34 5.18
N ILE A 71 -7.31 17.47 3.90
CA ILE A 71 -8.62 17.07 3.41
C ILE A 71 -8.54 15.59 3.08
N LEU A 72 -9.08 14.77 3.99
CA LEU A 72 -9.07 13.31 3.86
C LEU A 72 -9.70 12.90 2.53
N ALA A 73 -9.01 12.02 1.80
CA ALA A 73 -9.48 11.56 0.50
C ALA A 73 -10.74 10.69 0.63
N ASP A 74 -11.66 10.83 -0.31
CA ASP A 74 -12.85 9.96 -0.37
C ASP A 74 -12.47 8.47 -0.56
N VAL A 75 -11.32 8.22 -1.19
CA VAL A 75 -10.77 6.90 -1.45
C VAL A 75 -9.30 6.82 -1.05
N GLU A 76 -8.91 5.71 -0.44
CA GLU A 76 -7.53 5.40 -0.06
C GLU A 76 -7.07 4.19 -0.87
N LEU A 77 -6.27 4.40 -1.91
CA LEU A 77 -5.94 3.34 -2.86
C LEU A 77 -4.44 3.09 -2.93
N LEU A 78 -4.05 1.81 -2.95
CA LEU A 78 -2.75 1.40 -3.48
C LEU A 78 -2.91 1.04 -4.95
N ARG A 79 -2.36 1.86 -5.85
CA ARG A 79 -2.35 1.60 -7.29
C ARG A 79 -1.14 0.75 -7.70
N LEU A 80 -1.41 -0.43 -8.23
CA LEU A 80 -0.46 -1.30 -8.90
C LEU A 80 -0.63 -1.15 -10.42
N ALA A 81 0.16 -0.27 -11.02
CA ALA A 81 0.14 -0.02 -12.46
C ALA A 81 0.87 -1.12 -13.24
N PHE A 82 0.35 -1.47 -14.42
CA PHE A 82 0.93 -2.52 -15.28
C PHE A 82 1.52 -1.87 -16.55
N PRO A 83 2.84 -1.65 -16.63
CA PRO A 83 3.49 -1.20 -17.84
C PRO A 83 3.30 -2.20 -18.98
N ARG A 84 2.99 -1.69 -20.17
CA ARG A 84 2.65 -2.52 -21.32
C ARG A 84 3.83 -3.40 -21.73
N ARG A 85 3.60 -4.71 -21.86
CA ARG A 85 4.58 -5.72 -22.33
C ARG A 85 5.85 -5.82 -21.48
N VAL A 86 5.79 -5.44 -20.19
CA VAL A 86 6.93 -5.55 -19.27
C VAL A 86 6.81 -6.78 -18.37
N PHE A 87 5.64 -7.00 -17.78
CA PHE A 87 5.46 -8.09 -16.82
C PHE A 87 4.83 -9.33 -17.44
N THR A 88 5.29 -10.50 -16.99
CA THR A 88 4.72 -11.79 -17.33
C THR A 88 3.55 -12.16 -16.42
N LEU A 89 2.85 -13.25 -16.76
CA LEU A 89 1.86 -13.85 -15.87
C LEU A 89 2.50 -14.30 -14.54
N SER A 90 3.69 -14.89 -14.57
CA SER A 90 4.36 -15.35 -13.34
C SER A 90 4.70 -14.20 -12.38
N GLN A 91 5.16 -13.06 -12.89
CA GLN A 91 5.38 -11.86 -12.08
C GLN A 91 4.07 -11.30 -11.51
N THR A 92 2.98 -11.38 -12.29
CA THR A 92 1.64 -11.00 -11.82
C THR A 92 1.16 -11.94 -10.72
N MET A 93 1.39 -13.25 -10.84
CA MET A 93 0.99 -14.22 -9.81
C MET A 93 1.86 -14.11 -8.55
N PHE A 94 3.15 -13.80 -8.69
CA PHE A 94 4.00 -13.43 -7.56
C PHE A 94 3.42 -12.23 -6.80
N MET A 95 3.00 -11.18 -7.51
CA MET A 95 2.32 -10.04 -6.88
C MET A 95 1.04 -10.46 -6.14
N VAL A 96 0.20 -11.32 -6.74
CA VAL A 96 -1.05 -11.78 -6.08
C VAL A 96 -0.73 -12.52 -4.79
N ASP A 97 0.25 -13.42 -4.85
CA ASP A 97 0.69 -14.23 -3.72
C ASP A 97 1.26 -13.37 -2.57
N ARG A 98 2.10 -12.37 -2.89
CA ARG A 98 2.65 -11.45 -1.89
C ARG A 98 1.58 -10.55 -1.27
N VAL A 99 0.64 -10.04 -2.06
CA VAL A 99 -0.49 -9.25 -1.56
C VAL A 99 -1.38 -10.10 -0.66
N LYS A 100 -1.62 -11.37 -1.01
CA LYS A 100 -2.37 -12.30 -0.17
C LYS A 100 -1.68 -12.54 1.17
N TRP A 101 -0.38 -12.87 1.18
CA TRP A 101 0.35 -13.06 2.42
C TRP A 101 0.30 -11.82 3.31
N LEU A 102 0.45 -10.63 2.71
CA LEU A 102 0.34 -9.38 3.45
C LEU A 102 -1.07 -9.16 4.02
N PHE A 103 -2.12 -9.52 3.28
CA PHE A 103 -3.50 -9.42 3.76
C PHE A 103 -3.76 -10.34 4.95
N ASP A 104 -3.21 -11.56 4.92
CA ASP A 104 -3.32 -12.52 6.01
C ASP A 104 -2.56 -12.06 7.27
N ASN A 105 -1.57 -11.16 7.13
CA ASN A 105 -0.75 -10.59 8.21
C ASN A 105 -0.99 -9.08 8.43
N ARG A 106 -2.06 -8.52 7.88
CA ARG A 106 -2.32 -7.07 7.79
C ARG A 106 -2.33 -6.33 9.13
N GLU A 107 -2.73 -7.00 10.21
CA GLU A 107 -2.77 -6.44 11.57
C GLU A 107 -1.38 -6.04 12.09
N LEU A 108 -0.31 -6.57 11.47
CA LEU A 108 1.05 -6.16 11.79
C LEU A 108 1.40 -4.79 11.23
N VAL A 109 0.68 -4.28 10.22
CA VAL A 109 0.99 -3.00 9.56
C VAL A 109 0.34 -1.86 10.33
N GLY A 110 1.13 -0.89 10.77
CA GLY A 110 0.65 0.35 11.38
C GLY A 110 0.62 1.51 10.40
N GLY A 111 0.23 2.68 10.89
CA GLY A 111 0.22 3.91 10.10
C GLY A 111 1.59 4.54 9.85
N LEU A 112 1.56 5.69 9.18
CA LEU A 112 2.71 6.54 8.89
C LEU A 112 2.54 7.92 9.53
N GLU A 113 3.66 8.63 9.69
CA GLU A 113 3.70 10.03 10.10
C GLU A 113 4.77 10.80 9.32
N TRP A 114 4.56 12.09 9.11
CA TRP A 114 5.50 12.95 8.39
C TRP A 114 6.79 13.14 9.19
N VAL A 115 7.92 13.05 8.49
CA VAL A 115 9.24 13.50 8.97
C VAL A 115 9.59 14.82 8.32
N GLU A 116 9.33 14.92 7.01
CA GLU A 116 9.58 16.09 6.20
C GLU A 116 8.41 16.24 5.24
N GLU A 117 7.58 17.26 5.44
CA GLU A 117 6.42 17.54 4.59
C GLU A 117 6.64 18.85 3.82
N PRO A 118 7.01 18.78 2.53
CA PRO A 118 7.21 19.99 1.74
C PRO A 118 5.85 20.62 1.38
N PRO A 119 5.79 21.95 1.21
CA PRO A 119 4.53 22.66 0.99
C PRO A 119 3.87 22.37 -0.36
N LEU A 120 4.67 21.90 -1.33
CA LEU A 120 4.23 21.54 -2.69
C LEU A 120 4.72 20.13 -3.01
N LEU A 121 3.92 19.39 -3.78
CA LEU A 121 4.26 18.04 -4.25
C LEU A 121 4.74 17.09 -3.13
N ARG A 122 4.11 17.16 -1.94
CA ARG A 122 4.45 16.35 -0.76
C ARG A 122 4.44 14.85 -1.01
N PHE A 123 3.55 14.36 -1.88
CA PHE A 123 3.49 12.97 -2.28
C PHE A 123 4.73 12.50 -3.08
N PHE A 124 5.49 13.44 -3.65
CA PHE A 124 6.69 13.16 -4.44
C PHE A 124 7.98 13.42 -3.67
N MET A 125 8.04 14.53 -2.93
CA MET A 125 9.26 14.97 -2.25
C MET A 125 9.27 14.69 -0.75
N GLY A 126 8.10 14.47 -0.14
CA GLY A 126 7.98 14.31 1.29
C GLY A 126 8.50 12.97 1.79
N ARG A 127 8.89 12.96 3.06
CA ARG A 127 9.41 11.78 3.75
C ARG A 127 8.48 11.46 4.92
N LEU A 128 8.05 10.22 4.97
CA LEU A 128 7.30 9.67 6.08
C LEU A 128 8.14 8.60 6.78
N LYS A 129 7.81 8.35 8.04
CA LYS A 129 8.28 7.18 8.80
C LYS A 129 7.10 6.37 9.29
N ALA A 130 7.38 5.11 9.61
CA ALA A 130 6.42 4.28 10.30
C ALA A 130 6.07 4.87 11.68
N LYS A 131 4.78 4.85 12.01
CA LYS A 131 4.33 5.13 13.37
C LYS A 131 4.51 3.87 14.20
N GLY A 132 5.61 3.81 14.95
CA GLY A 132 6.03 2.62 15.71
C GLY A 132 7.00 1.71 14.96
N ASP A 133 7.07 0.46 15.37
CA ASP A 133 8.04 -0.58 14.94
C ASP A 133 7.40 -1.65 14.04
N TRP A 134 6.30 -1.30 13.36
CA TRP A 134 5.56 -2.22 12.51
C TRP A 134 6.39 -2.76 11.32
N PRO A 135 7.31 -1.99 10.68
CA PRO A 135 8.14 -2.53 9.60
C PRO A 135 9.05 -3.67 10.09
N GLU A 136 9.63 -3.52 11.28
CA GLU A 136 10.50 -4.53 11.89
C GLU A 136 9.71 -5.78 12.25
N LYS A 137 8.51 -5.64 12.83
CA LYS A 137 7.61 -6.76 13.14
C LYS A 137 7.16 -7.49 11.88
N LEU A 138 6.78 -6.75 10.84
CA LEU A 138 6.38 -7.31 9.56
C LEU A 138 7.53 -8.09 8.91
N MET A 139 8.73 -7.51 8.91
CA MET A 139 9.93 -8.17 8.36
C MET A 139 10.32 -9.41 9.16
N ALA A 140 10.24 -9.36 10.49
CA ALA A 140 10.51 -10.52 11.35
C ALA A 140 9.53 -11.66 11.05
N LYS A 141 8.23 -11.36 10.92
CA LYS A 141 7.21 -12.35 10.53
C LYS A 141 7.46 -12.90 9.12
N PHE A 142 7.84 -12.04 8.17
CA PHE A 142 8.16 -12.46 6.80
C PHE A 142 9.35 -13.43 6.77
N LYS A 143 10.44 -13.11 7.48
CA LYS A 143 11.61 -13.99 7.62
C LYS A 143 11.28 -15.31 8.31
N ALA A 144 10.38 -15.32 9.29
CA ALA A 144 9.95 -16.55 9.93
C ALA A 144 9.20 -17.50 8.98
N ASP A 145 8.39 -16.94 8.06
CA ASP A 145 7.56 -17.73 7.13
C ASP A 145 8.34 -18.17 5.88
N PHE A 146 9.28 -17.37 5.40
CA PHE A 146 10.03 -17.62 4.15
C PHE A 146 11.52 -17.96 4.36
N GLY A 147 12.02 -17.88 5.59
CA GLY A 147 13.45 -18.02 5.91
C GLY A 147 14.27 -16.76 5.58
N GLU A 148 15.57 -16.81 5.89
CA GLU A 148 16.54 -15.84 5.36
C GLU A 148 16.85 -16.17 3.91
N LEU A 149 15.95 -15.81 3.00
CA LEU A 149 16.24 -15.83 1.56
C LEU A 149 16.72 -14.43 1.13
N LEU A 150 17.98 -14.16 1.44
CA LEU A 150 19.02 -13.49 0.63
C LEU A 150 20.34 -13.48 1.40
#